data_AF-A0A971NFK7-F1
#
_entry.id   AF-A0A971NFK7-F1
#
_cell.length_a   1.000
_cell.length_b   1.000
_cell.length_c   1.000
_cell.angle_alpha   90.00
_cell.angle_beta   90.00
_cell.angle_gamma   90.00
#
_symmetry.space_group_name_H-M   'P 1'
#
loop_
_entity.id
_entity.type
_entity.pdbx_description
1 polymer ?
#
loop_
_entity_poly.entity_id
_entity_poly.type
_entity_poly.pdbx_seq_one_letter_code
_entity_poly.pdbx_strand_id
1 'polypeptide(L)'
;MSRTRNPRVLLWILIVALLAYVAYLYKAEGDKNASPPPDPPTVSQSTIISDFRELKGIQVPTEAELGGQFYATELLFPEEFKGEVGDVFYVRMEDGHILTTVSYRIEELSEDVPARATYTPLEDLGAQFVPDGDYTVKNITGQKIAPNDSE
;
A
#
# COMPACT_ATOMS: atom_id res chain seq x y z
N MET A 1 -9.76 39.89 -64.08
CA MET A 1 -8.37 39.60 -63.67
C MET A 1 -8.33 38.24 -62.97
N SER A 2 -8.08 37.16 -63.71
CA SER A 2 -7.90 35.81 -63.16
C SER A 2 -6.49 35.70 -62.57
N ARG A 3 -6.38 35.69 -61.23
CA ARG A 3 -5.12 35.34 -60.55
C ARG A 3 -4.75 33.91 -60.95
N THR A 4 -3.80 33.74 -61.86
CA THR A 4 -3.12 32.47 -62.11
C THR A 4 -2.44 32.07 -60.82
N ARG A 5 -3.11 31.19 -60.06
CA ARG A 5 -2.62 30.66 -58.79
C ARG A 5 -1.41 29.80 -59.12
N ASN A 6 -0.22 30.36 -58.90
CA ASN A 6 1.04 29.76 -59.31
C ASN A 6 1.15 28.36 -58.66
N PRO A 7 1.13 27.25 -59.42
CA PRO A 7 0.98 25.90 -58.88
C PRO A 7 2.15 25.51 -57.95
N ARG A 8 3.32 26.11 -58.18
CA ARG A 8 4.49 25.98 -57.31
C ARG A 8 4.29 26.60 -55.93
N VAL A 9 3.57 27.72 -55.83
CA VAL A 9 3.27 28.37 -54.54
C VAL A 9 2.27 27.52 -53.75
N LEU A 10 1.30 26.90 -54.43
CA LEU A 10 0.37 25.97 -53.79
C LEU A 10 1.09 24.73 -53.23
N LEU A 11 2.06 24.20 -53.98
CA LEU A 11 2.90 23.08 -53.55
C LEU A 11 3.71 23.43 -52.28
N TRP A 12 4.34 24.61 -52.26
CA TRP A 12 5.10 25.06 -51.08
C TRP A 12 4.23 25.23 -49.84
N ILE A 13 3.00 25.75 -49.99
CA ILE A 13 2.04 25.87 -48.88
C ILE A 13 1.68 24.49 -48.33
N LEU A 14 1.45 23.50 -49.20
CA LEU A 14 1.15 22.12 -48.81
C LEU A 14 2.31 21.46 -48.06
N ILE A 15 3.55 21.67 -48.52
CA ILE A 15 4.75 21.14 -47.86
C ILE A 15 4.90 21.74 -46.46
N VAL A 16 4.74 23.05 -46.31
CA VAL A 16 4.83 23.72 -45.01
C VAL A 16 3.73 23.25 -44.06
N ALA A 17 2.49 23.09 -44.56
CA ALA A 17 1.38 22.57 -43.78
C ALA A 17 1.63 21.11 -43.32
N LEU A 18 2.20 20.28 -44.18
CA LEU A 18 2.58 18.90 -43.85
C LEU A 18 3.68 18.87 -42.79
N LEU A 19 4.73 19.69 -42.92
CA LEU A 19 5.81 19.78 -41.94
C LEU A 19 5.30 20.27 -40.58
N ALA A 20 4.40 21.25 -40.55
CA ALA A 20 3.77 21.73 -39.33
C ALA A 20 2.89 20.65 -38.67
N TYR A 21 2.17 19.86 -39.47
CA TYR A 21 1.36 18.75 -38.99
C TYR A 21 2.22 17.62 -38.40
N VAL A 22 3.33 17.26 -39.06
CA VAL A 22 4.30 16.29 -38.55
C VAL A 22 4.94 16.78 -37.25
N ALA A 23 5.35 18.04 -37.18
CA ALA A 23 5.89 18.63 -35.96
C ALA A 23 4.87 18.64 -34.80
N TYR A 24 3.59 18.88 -35.10
CA TYR A 24 2.51 18.80 -34.13
C TYR A 24 2.33 17.37 -33.59
N LEU A 25 2.36 16.35 -34.46
CA LEU A 25 2.27 14.95 -34.05
C LEU A 25 3.44 14.55 -33.13
N TYR A 26 4.67 14.93 -33.49
CA TYR A 26 5.85 14.66 -32.65
C TYR A 26 5.77 15.34 -31.28
N LYS A 27 5.26 16.58 -31.22
CA LYS A 27 5.06 17.26 -29.94
C LYS A 27 3.94 16.61 -29.12
N ALA A 28 2.88 16.14 -29.76
CA ALA A 28 1.76 15.48 -29.10
C ALA A 28 2.08 14.04 -28.63
N GLU A 29 3.06 13.37 -29.23
CA GLU A 29 3.56 12.07 -28.77
C GLU A 29 4.58 12.18 -27.63
N GLY A 30 5.34 13.28 -27.56
CA GLY A 30 6.29 13.54 -26.48
C GLY A 30 5.65 13.59 -25.08
N ASP A 31 4.37 13.95 -24.99
CA ASP A 31 3.61 14.02 -23.73
C ASP A 31 2.97 12.68 -23.32
N LYS A 32 2.91 11.68 -24.22
CA LYS A 32 2.27 10.37 -23.97
C LYS A 32 3.22 9.31 -23.42
N ASN A 33 4.52 9.60 -23.39
CA ASN A 33 5.56 8.71 -22.89
C ASN A 33 6.00 9.05 -21.46
N ALA A 34 5.29 9.96 -20.78
CA ALA A 34 5.46 10.11 -19.34
C ALA A 34 4.91 8.85 -18.68
N SER A 35 5.81 7.95 -18.26
CA SER A 35 5.42 6.85 -17.38
C SER A 35 4.61 7.42 -16.22
N PRO A 36 3.45 6.82 -15.88
CA PRO A 36 2.76 7.22 -14.66
C PRO A 36 3.74 7.17 -13.50
N PRO A 37 3.63 8.08 -12.53
CA PRO A 37 4.47 8.03 -11.33
C PRO A 37 4.36 6.61 -10.74
N PRO A 38 5.48 6.03 -10.24
CA PRO A 38 5.43 4.72 -9.62
C PRO A 38 4.38 4.74 -8.50
N ASP A 39 3.58 3.69 -8.42
CA ASP A 39 2.61 3.53 -7.34
C ASP A 39 3.34 3.64 -5.99
N PRO A 40 2.72 4.26 -4.98
CA PRO A 40 3.34 4.35 -3.66
C PRO A 40 3.66 2.94 -3.13
N PRO A 41 4.78 2.78 -2.40
CA PRO A 41 5.09 1.50 -1.78
C PRO A 41 3.94 1.08 -0.87
N THR A 42 3.57 -0.19 -0.90
CA THR A 42 2.50 -0.77 -0.08
C THR A 42 2.94 -2.09 0.53
N VAL A 43 2.50 -2.36 1.75
CA VAL A 43 2.69 -3.65 2.42
C VAL A 43 1.40 -4.48 2.34
N SER A 44 1.53 -5.77 2.04
CA SER A 44 0.38 -6.66 1.99
C SER A 44 -0.15 -7.01 3.38
N GLN A 45 -1.47 -7.20 3.53
CA GLN A 45 -2.06 -7.71 4.78
C GLN A 45 -1.42 -9.04 5.23
N SER A 46 -1.01 -9.90 4.28
CA SER A 46 -0.31 -11.16 4.59
C SER A 46 1.05 -10.94 5.26
N THR A 47 1.79 -9.91 4.84
CA THR A 47 3.06 -9.55 5.47
C THR A 47 2.81 -9.08 6.90
N ILE A 48 1.85 -8.18 7.10
CA ILE A 48 1.48 -7.68 8.44
C ILE A 48 1.05 -8.83 9.35
N ILE A 49 0.20 -9.72 8.86
CA ILE A 49 -0.23 -10.93 9.59
C ILE A 49 0.99 -11.78 10.01
N SER A 50 1.97 -11.95 9.13
CA SER A 50 3.20 -12.68 9.45
C SER A 50 4.03 -11.99 10.53
N ASP A 51 4.20 -10.67 10.41
CA ASP A 51 4.99 -9.88 11.37
C ASP A 51 4.36 -9.93 12.78
N PHE A 52 3.03 -9.78 12.87
CA PHE A 52 2.29 -9.83 14.14
C PHE A 52 2.11 -11.24 14.70
N ARG A 53 2.27 -12.29 13.87
CA ARG A 53 2.31 -13.66 14.40
C ARG A 53 3.59 -13.91 15.18
N GLU A 54 4.70 -13.34 14.74
CA GLU A 54 6.00 -13.47 15.43
C GLU A 54 6.16 -12.45 16.56
N LEU A 55 5.43 -11.32 16.51
CA LEU A 55 5.57 -10.14 17.37
C LEU A 55 7.02 -9.65 17.53
N LYS A 56 7.90 -10.05 16.62
CA LYS A 56 9.33 -9.79 16.72
C LYS A 56 9.61 -8.33 16.36
N GLY A 57 10.04 -7.55 17.36
CA GLY A 57 10.28 -6.12 17.17
C GLY A 57 9.01 -5.26 17.15
N ILE A 58 7.85 -5.85 17.48
CA ILE A 58 6.61 -5.11 17.68
C ILE A 58 6.57 -4.62 19.12
N GLN A 59 6.33 -3.32 19.28
CA GLN A 59 6.15 -2.73 20.60
C GLN A 59 4.71 -2.96 21.06
N VAL A 60 4.56 -3.52 22.26
CA VAL A 60 3.28 -3.68 22.94
C VAL A 60 3.21 -2.64 24.05
N PRO A 61 2.23 -1.72 24.03
CA PRO A 61 2.15 -0.63 25.02
C PRO A 61 1.75 -1.10 26.43
N THR A 62 1.40 -2.38 26.59
CA THR A 62 0.84 -2.97 27.80
C THR A 62 1.78 -4.04 28.35
N GLU A 63 2.00 -4.05 29.66
CA GLU A 63 2.80 -5.09 30.31
C GLU A 63 2.00 -6.39 30.44
N ALA A 64 2.64 -7.51 30.13
CA ALA A 64 2.04 -8.83 30.32
C ALA A 64 1.96 -9.18 31.81
N GLU A 65 0.88 -9.87 32.20
CA GLU A 65 0.74 -10.37 33.56
C GLU A 65 1.69 -11.54 33.82
N LEU A 66 2.19 -11.63 35.05
CA LEU A 66 3.04 -12.73 35.53
C LEU A 66 4.33 -12.97 34.71
N GLY A 67 4.78 -11.96 33.96
CA GLY A 67 5.95 -12.08 33.08
C GLY A 67 5.69 -12.94 31.85
N GLY A 68 4.43 -13.07 31.44
CA GLY A 68 4.02 -13.72 30.20
C GLY A 68 4.49 -12.98 28.94
N GLN A 69 4.15 -13.53 27.78
CA GLN A 69 4.33 -12.86 26.50
C GLN A 69 2.98 -12.76 25.82
N PHE A 70 2.66 -11.59 25.30
CA PHE A 70 1.52 -11.45 24.42
C PHE A 70 1.73 -12.22 23.13
N TYR A 71 0.64 -12.69 22.56
CA TYR A 71 0.54 -13.15 21.19
C TYR A 71 -0.70 -12.53 20.55
N ALA A 72 -0.59 -12.21 19.25
CA ALA A 72 -1.71 -11.68 18.51
C ALA A 72 -2.68 -12.80 18.11
N THR A 73 -3.98 -12.54 18.26
CA THR A 73 -5.06 -13.49 17.97
C THR A 73 -5.82 -13.12 16.71
N GLU A 74 -6.10 -11.83 16.53
CA GLU A 74 -6.82 -11.29 15.38
C GLU A 74 -6.23 -9.96 14.93
N LEU A 75 -6.21 -9.72 13.63
CA LEU A 75 -5.96 -8.41 13.03
C LEU A 75 -7.23 -7.91 12.37
N LEU A 76 -7.57 -6.64 12.58
CA LEU A 76 -8.74 -5.99 12.02
C LEU A 76 -8.26 -4.86 11.11
N PHE A 77 -8.50 -5.03 9.81
CA PHE A 77 -8.15 -4.05 8.78
C PHE A 77 -9.40 -3.27 8.37
N PRO A 78 -9.41 -1.93 8.45
CA PRO A 78 -10.50 -1.12 7.89
C PRO A 78 -10.73 -1.44 6.40
N GLU A 79 -11.93 -1.18 5.88
CA GLU A 79 -12.24 -1.39 4.45
C GLU A 79 -11.34 -0.55 3.54
N GLU A 80 -11.01 0.67 3.97
CA GLU A 80 -10.13 1.61 3.28
C GLU A 80 -8.64 1.30 3.41
N PHE A 81 -8.26 0.22 4.11
CA PHE A 81 -6.87 -0.14 4.36
C PHE A 81 -6.14 -0.53 3.07
N LYS A 82 -5.05 0.17 2.75
CA LYS A 82 -4.25 -0.03 1.54
C LYS A 82 -2.86 -0.60 1.83
N GLY A 83 -2.43 -0.60 3.09
CA GLY A 83 -1.07 -0.94 3.47
C GLY A 83 -0.08 0.18 3.15
N GLU A 84 -0.53 1.42 3.16
CA GLU A 84 0.30 2.61 2.93
C GLU A 84 0.81 3.18 4.27
N VAL A 85 1.85 4.02 4.21
CA VAL A 85 2.31 4.77 5.39
C VAL A 85 1.16 5.65 5.90
N GLY A 86 0.92 5.58 7.21
CA GLY A 86 -0.17 6.28 7.87
C GLY A 86 -1.43 5.45 8.07
N ASP A 87 -1.58 4.31 7.39
CA ASP A 87 -2.73 3.42 7.59
C ASP A 87 -2.73 2.87 9.02
N VAL A 88 -3.92 2.83 9.60
CA VAL A 88 -4.17 2.34 10.96
C VAL A 88 -4.96 1.04 10.89
N PHE A 89 -4.58 0.09 11.73
CA PHE A 89 -5.27 -1.18 11.92
C PHE A 89 -5.26 -1.56 13.40
N TYR A 90 -6.08 -2.53 13.75
CA TYR A 90 -6.21 -2.98 15.14
C TYR A 90 -5.72 -4.42 15.28
N VAL A 91 -5.09 -4.70 16.41
CA VAL A 91 -4.58 -6.01 16.74
C VAL A 91 -5.14 -6.41 18.08
N ARG A 92 -5.85 -7.54 18.09
CA ARG A 92 -6.27 -8.20 19.32
C ARG A 92 -5.18 -9.15 19.77
N MET A 93 -4.84 -9.08 21.04
CA MET A 93 -3.76 -9.86 21.62
C MET A 93 -4.16 -10.36 22.99
N GLU A 94 -3.53 -11.45 23.41
CA GLU A 94 -3.68 -11.99 24.76
C GLU A 94 -2.36 -12.59 25.25
N ASP A 95 -2.19 -12.70 26.56
CA ASP A 95 -1.03 -13.35 27.20
C ASP A 95 -1.42 -14.61 28.01
N GLY A 96 -2.68 -15.05 27.86
CA GLY A 96 -3.31 -16.13 28.63
C GLY A 96 -4.06 -15.69 29.90
N HIS A 97 -3.91 -14.43 30.32
CA HIS A 97 -4.60 -13.86 31.49
C HIS A 97 -5.39 -12.60 31.13
N ILE A 98 -4.80 -11.75 30.29
CA ILE A 98 -5.41 -10.52 29.80
C ILE A 98 -5.60 -10.58 28.29
N LEU A 99 -6.69 -9.97 27.84
CA LEU A 99 -6.99 -9.72 26.44
C LEU A 99 -6.99 -8.21 26.23
N THR A 100 -6.36 -7.74 25.17
CA THR A 100 -6.33 -6.32 24.82
C THR A 100 -6.46 -6.12 23.32
N THR A 101 -6.95 -4.94 22.94
CA THR A 101 -6.96 -4.48 21.55
C THR A 101 -6.09 -3.24 21.45
N VAL A 102 -5.09 -3.27 20.57
CA VAL A 102 -4.15 -2.16 20.37
C VAL A 102 -4.26 -1.68 18.93
N SER A 103 -4.30 -0.37 18.74
CA SER A 103 -4.20 0.24 17.43
C SER A 103 -2.75 0.47 17.03
N TYR A 104 -2.44 0.18 15.77
CA TYR A 104 -1.11 0.35 15.19
C TYR A 104 -1.19 1.17 13.91
N ARG A 105 -0.18 2.01 13.69
CA ARG A 105 0.00 2.75 12.44
C ARG A 105 1.25 2.29 11.72
N ILE A 106 1.16 2.14 10.39
CA ILE A 106 2.33 1.95 9.53
C ILE A 106 3.13 3.25 9.52
N GLU A 107 4.37 3.21 10.02
CA GLU A 107 5.21 4.40 10.12
C GLU A 107 6.16 4.52 8.90
N GLU A 108 6.82 3.42 8.53
CA GLU A 108 7.72 3.38 7.38
C GLU A 108 7.54 2.08 6.60
N LEU A 109 7.84 2.14 5.30
CA LEU A 109 7.90 1.00 4.40
C LEU A 109 9.31 0.84 3.83
N SER A 110 9.82 -0.38 3.81
CA SER A 110 11.09 -0.68 3.17
C SER A 110 10.94 -0.72 1.64
N GLU A 111 12.04 -0.44 0.94
CA GLU A 111 12.11 -0.55 -0.53
C GLU A 111 12.28 -2.02 -1.00
N ASP A 112 12.22 -2.99 -0.10
CA ASP A 112 12.39 -4.41 -0.42
C ASP A 112 11.19 -4.97 -1.21
N VAL A 113 11.39 -6.12 -1.88
CA VAL A 113 10.31 -6.88 -2.53
C VAL A 113 10.28 -8.29 -1.94
N PRO A 114 9.29 -8.65 -1.11
CA PRO A 114 8.14 -7.85 -0.68
C PRO A 114 8.51 -6.77 0.35
N ALA A 115 7.80 -5.63 0.32
CA ALA A 115 8.01 -4.52 1.24
C ALA A 115 7.75 -4.94 2.69
N ARG A 116 8.57 -4.43 3.60
CA ARG A 116 8.40 -4.58 5.05
C ARG A 116 7.90 -3.29 5.67
N ALA A 117 7.15 -3.39 6.76
CA ALA A 117 6.62 -2.23 7.46
C ALA A 117 7.17 -2.15 8.89
N THR A 118 7.36 -0.92 9.38
CA THR A 118 7.53 -0.64 10.80
C THR A 118 6.22 -0.10 11.36
N TYR A 119 5.91 -0.46 12.59
CA TYR A 119 4.62 -0.16 13.21
C TYR A 119 4.81 0.56 14.52
N THR A 120 4.04 1.62 14.73
CA THR A 120 3.99 2.35 15.98
C THR A 120 2.66 2.06 16.67
N PRO A 121 2.66 1.56 17.94
CA PRO A 121 1.43 1.46 18.70
C PRO A 121 0.92 2.88 19.01
N LEU A 122 -0.36 3.11 18.79
CA LEU A 122 -0.98 4.40 19.08
C LEU A 122 -1.69 4.39 20.44
N GLU A 123 -2.55 3.38 20.67
CA GLU A 123 -3.42 3.33 21.84
C GLU A 123 -3.81 1.89 22.19
N ASP A 124 -3.80 1.59 23.49
CA ASP A 124 -4.47 0.42 24.08
C ASP A 124 -5.94 0.77 24.35
N LEU A 125 -6.83 0.08 23.63
CA LEU A 125 -8.27 0.29 23.64
C LEU A 125 -8.99 -0.72 24.56
N GLY A 126 -8.27 -1.72 25.07
CA GLY A 126 -8.76 -2.71 26.01
C GLY A 126 -9.51 -3.89 25.39
N ALA A 127 -9.91 -4.82 26.27
CA ALA A 127 -10.42 -6.14 25.91
C ALA A 127 -11.73 -6.13 25.12
N GLN A 128 -12.61 -5.17 25.42
CA GLN A 128 -13.98 -5.14 24.89
C GLN A 128 -14.13 -4.18 23.71
N PHE A 129 -13.03 -3.60 23.22
CA PHE A 129 -13.09 -2.67 22.12
C PHE A 129 -13.53 -3.37 20.83
N VAL A 130 -14.49 -2.73 20.17
CA VAL A 130 -14.96 -3.10 18.84
C VAL A 130 -14.86 -1.83 18.00
N PRO A 131 -14.04 -1.81 16.94
CA PRO A 131 -13.90 -0.63 16.12
C PRO A 131 -15.20 -0.35 15.34
N ASP A 132 -15.53 0.93 15.18
CA ASP A 132 -16.72 1.39 14.47
C ASP A 132 -16.51 1.34 12.94
N GLY A 133 -17.44 0.73 12.20
CA GLY A 133 -17.38 0.63 10.74
C GLY A 133 -17.15 -0.77 10.22
N ASP A 134 -16.83 -0.88 8.94
CA ASP A 134 -16.60 -2.15 8.25
C ASP A 134 -15.13 -2.55 8.31
N TYR A 135 -14.88 -3.78 8.79
CA TYR A 135 -13.54 -4.32 8.98
C TYR A 135 -13.43 -5.72 8.40
N THR A 136 -12.29 -5.97 7.77
CA THR A 136 -11.85 -7.34 7.48
C THR A 136 -11.13 -7.90 8.70
N VAL A 137 -11.77 -8.85 9.38
CA VAL A 137 -11.17 -9.59 10.50
C VAL A 137 -10.34 -10.76 9.97
N LYS A 138 -9.07 -10.84 10.38
CA LYS A 138 -8.13 -11.91 10.06
C LYS A 138 -7.73 -12.61 11.35
N ASN A 139 -8.24 -13.83 11.52
CA ASN A 139 -7.86 -14.68 12.64
C ASN A 139 -6.52 -15.37 12.35
N ILE A 140 -5.56 -15.30 13.28
CA ILE A 140 -4.19 -15.76 13.05
C ILE A 140 -3.74 -16.90 13.97
N THR A 141 -4.53 -17.28 14.97
CA THR A 141 -4.25 -18.40 15.88
C THR A 141 -4.33 -19.78 15.22
N GLY A 142 -4.97 -19.89 14.05
CA GLY A 142 -5.25 -21.18 13.38
C GLY A 142 -4.49 -21.51 12.10
N GLN A 143 -3.63 -20.62 11.57
CA GLN A 143 -2.95 -20.87 10.30
C GLN A 143 -1.72 -21.76 10.48
N LYS A 144 -1.92 -23.08 10.35
CA LYS A 144 -0.87 -24.08 10.22
C LYS A 144 0.07 -23.68 9.08
N ILE A 145 1.31 -23.34 9.41
CA ILE A 145 2.39 -23.19 8.44
C ILE A 145 2.50 -24.55 7.74
N ALA A 146 2.16 -24.62 6.45
CA ALA A 146 2.64 -25.73 5.64
C ALA A 146 4.17 -25.65 5.72
N PRO A 147 4.86 -26.68 6.24
CA PRO A 147 6.32 -26.66 6.26
C PRO A 147 6.76 -26.40 4.83
N ASN A 148 7.51 -25.32 4.64
CA ASN A 148 8.11 -25.02 3.35
C ASN A 148 9.06 -26.18 3.07
N ASP A 149 8.72 -27.00 2.06
CA ASP A 149 9.58 -28.07 1.59
C ASP A 149 10.95 -27.46 1.27
N SER A 150 11.89 -27.72 2.16
CA SER A 150 13.30 -27.42 1.96
C SER A 150 13.90 -28.66 1.32
N GLU A 151 14.03 -28.63 -0.01
CA GLU A 151 15.01 -29.43 -0.77
C GLU A 151 16.12 -28.52 -1.28
#